data_AF-A0A3M4UHG1-F1
#
_entry.id   AF-A0A3M4UHG1-F1
#
_cell.length_a   1.000
_cell.length_b   1.000
_cell.length_c   1.000
_cell.angle_alpha   90.00
_cell.angle_beta   90.00
_cell.angle_gamma   90.00
#
_symmetry.space_group_name_H-M   'P 1'
#
loop_
_entity.id
_entity.type
_entity.pdbx_description
1 polymer ?
#
loop_
_entity_poly.entity_id
_entity_poly.type
_entity_poly.pdbx_seq_one_letter_code
_entity_poly.pdbx_strand_id
1 'polypeptide(L)'
;MESTQQPEDDGIIRIQRLVPGQVDVVLGSHPSRQRKVRPRPYGLWLAGLIVAGCLAGLVASQVRGPKAAPLPLVEQPAVEAQTPAIDSEPAAPSAAAPSTLNRTSDLMPVAATQEQPATVQPLDNCMKNGNVIDESVLNCRFGQVPRPAQTEPAKGMVSADYMADFKANAARSTARSSRPYSVATVSIREWDGRNRYRAQWRVYGNSIDGDSVCENFAARSLERRECRKAAQVNFKEECREWTKRAARNRDEESKNAEQRYCEVASTFSP
;
A
#
# COMPACT_ATOMS: atom_id res chain seq x y z
N MET A 1 25.65 -38.83 -47.92
CA MET A 1 26.57 -38.26 -46.92
C MET A 1 26.57 -36.77 -47.16
N GLU A 2 26.48 -35.97 -46.11
CA GLU A 2 27.09 -34.63 -46.03
C GLU A 2 27.07 -34.25 -44.55
N SER A 3 28.23 -33.88 -44.00
CA SER A 3 28.38 -33.56 -42.59
C SER A 3 28.43 -32.04 -42.42
N THR A 4 27.55 -31.49 -41.58
CA THR A 4 27.60 -30.07 -41.23
C THR A 4 28.03 -29.93 -39.79
N GLN A 5 29.34 -29.71 -39.58
CA GLN A 5 29.89 -29.36 -38.27
C GLN A 5 29.21 -28.11 -37.73
N GLN A 6 28.82 -28.18 -36.45
CA GLN A 6 28.35 -27.04 -35.69
C GLN A 6 29.57 -26.19 -35.30
N PRO A 7 29.59 -24.86 -35.56
CA PRO A 7 30.74 -24.03 -35.24
C PRO A 7 30.91 -23.88 -33.73
N GLU A 8 32.16 -23.84 -33.26
CA GLU A 8 32.46 -23.62 -31.85
C GLU A 8 32.23 -22.16 -31.44
N ASP A 9 31.78 -21.96 -30.21
CA ASP A 9 31.28 -20.68 -29.70
C ASP A 9 32.40 -19.93 -28.95
N ASP A 10 33.16 -19.12 -29.69
CA ASP A 10 34.31 -18.33 -29.20
C ASP A 10 33.96 -17.23 -28.16
N GLY A 11 32.73 -17.19 -27.63
CA GLY A 11 32.32 -16.28 -26.55
C GLY A 11 32.29 -14.79 -26.90
N ILE A 12 32.56 -14.43 -28.17
CA ILE A 12 32.61 -13.05 -28.67
C ILE A 12 31.37 -12.76 -29.51
N ILE A 13 30.45 -11.95 -28.98
CA ILE A 13 29.21 -11.56 -29.65
C ILE A 13 29.54 -10.60 -30.82
N ARG A 14 29.65 -11.14 -32.05
CA ARG A 14 29.78 -10.34 -33.27
C ARG A 14 28.41 -9.91 -33.80
N ILE A 15 27.96 -8.72 -33.41
CA ILE A 15 26.70 -8.14 -33.90
C ILE A 15 26.85 -7.69 -35.35
N GLN A 16 26.43 -8.53 -36.31
CA GLN A 16 26.22 -8.10 -37.69
C GLN A 16 24.86 -7.40 -37.83
N ARG A 17 24.80 -6.29 -38.58
CA ARG A 17 23.52 -5.67 -38.96
C ARG A 17 22.88 -6.47 -40.09
N LEU A 18 21.73 -7.07 -39.83
CA LEU A 18 20.91 -7.69 -40.87
C LEU A 18 20.24 -6.63 -41.76
N VAL A 19 20.04 -6.97 -43.03
CA VAL A 19 19.38 -6.15 -44.05
C VAL A 19 17.87 -6.10 -43.76
N PRO A 20 17.18 -4.94 -43.92
CA PRO A 20 15.75 -4.84 -43.62
C PRO A 20 14.91 -5.62 -44.63
N GLY A 21 14.22 -6.66 -44.16
CA GLY A 21 13.31 -7.46 -45.00
C GLY A 21 12.96 -8.83 -44.42
N GLN A 22 13.77 -9.37 -43.51
CA GLN A 22 13.58 -10.71 -42.96
C GLN A 22 13.59 -10.67 -41.42
N VAL A 23 12.44 -10.37 -40.83
CA VAL A 23 12.21 -10.47 -39.38
C VAL A 23 11.48 -11.77 -39.12
N ASP A 24 12.23 -12.85 -38.92
CA ASP A 24 11.65 -14.12 -38.53
C ASP A 24 11.28 -14.04 -37.04
N VAL A 25 9.98 -13.95 -36.75
CA VAL A 25 9.47 -13.78 -35.38
C VAL A 25 9.51 -15.13 -34.70
N VAL A 26 10.68 -15.47 -34.14
CA VAL A 26 10.82 -16.59 -33.21
C VAL A 26 10.02 -16.28 -31.96
N LEU A 27 8.75 -16.71 -31.96
CA LEU A 27 7.88 -16.75 -30.79
C LEU A 27 8.55 -17.63 -29.74
N GLY A 28 9.24 -16.99 -28.80
CA GLY A 28 10.01 -17.65 -27.76
C GLY A 28 9.17 -18.68 -27.02
N SER A 29 9.51 -19.95 -27.23
CA SER A 29 8.87 -21.10 -26.59
C SER A 29 8.97 -20.96 -25.08
N HIS A 30 7.81 -20.72 -24.46
CA HIS A 30 7.75 -20.44 -23.03
C HIS A 30 8.23 -21.68 -22.26
N PRO A 31 9.15 -21.56 -21.29
CA PRO A 31 9.64 -22.72 -20.55
C PRO A 31 8.46 -23.41 -19.86
N SER A 32 8.20 -24.66 -20.24
CA SER A 32 7.08 -25.41 -19.71
C SER A 32 7.25 -25.59 -18.21
N ARG A 33 6.29 -25.05 -17.45
CA ARG A 33 6.32 -24.97 -15.99
C ARG A 33 6.32 -26.38 -15.41
N GLN A 34 7.50 -26.91 -15.05
CA GLN A 34 7.60 -28.26 -14.47
C GLN A 34 6.66 -28.37 -13.27
N ARG A 35 5.65 -29.24 -13.39
CA ARG A 35 4.81 -29.65 -12.27
C ARG A 35 5.69 -30.41 -11.30
N LYS A 36 6.15 -29.74 -10.24
CA LYS A 36 6.69 -30.42 -9.05
C LYS A 36 5.59 -31.34 -8.52
N VAL A 37 5.74 -32.64 -8.81
CA VAL A 37 4.88 -33.69 -8.25
C VAL A 37 5.04 -33.60 -6.73
N ARG A 38 3.98 -33.21 -6.02
CA ARG A 38 3.99 -33.21 -4.56
C ARG A 38 4.19 -34.66 -4.10
N PRO A 39 5.22 -34.99 -3.31
CA PRO A 39 5.35 -36.34 -2.77
C PRO A 39 4.11 -36.64 -1.92
N ARG A 40 3.46 -37.78 -2.16
CA ARG A 40 2.29 -38.20 -1.38
C ARG A 40 2.73 -38.39 0.08
N PRO A 41 1.97 -37.90 1.08
CA PRO A 41 2.39 -37.86 2.49
C PRO A 41 2.41 -39.23 3.20
N TYR A 42 2.35 -40.35 2.45
CA TYR A 42 2.35 -41.71 3.00
C TYR A 42 3.55 -42.00 3.90
N GLY A 43 4.75 -41.47 3.58
CA GLY A 43 5.94 -41.64 4.42
C GLY A 43 5.80 -41.00 5.82
N LEU A 44 5.20 -39.81 5.89
CA LEU A 44 4.91 -39.14 7.17
C LEU A 44 3.81 -39.87 7.96
N TRP A 45 2.82 -40.42 7.27
CA TRP A 45 1.73 -41.18 7.89
C TRP A 45 2.23 -42.52 8.47
N LEU A 46 3.09 -43.24 7.73
CA LEU A 46 3.75 -44.46 8.21
C LEU A 46 4.70 -44.18 9.38
N ALA A 47 5.48 -43.09 9.33
CA ALA A 47 6.32 -42.69 10.46
C ALA A 47 5.48 -42.40 11.72
N GLY A 48 4.33 -41.73 11.57
CA GLY A 48 3.38 -41.50 12.66
C GLY A 48 2.83 -42.80 13.27
N LEU A 49 2.48 -43.79 12.44
CA LEU A 49 2.04 -45.11 12.93
C LEU A 49 3.13 -45.88 13.67
N ILE A 50 4.38 -45.81 13.21
CA ILE A 50 5.52 -46.46 13.90
C ILE A 50 5.73 -45.83 15.28
N VAL A 51 5.74 -44.50 15.38
CA VAL A 51 5.88 -43.79 16.68
C VAL A 51 4.72 -44.10 17.62
N ALA A 52 3.48 -44.12 17.11
CA ALA A 52 2.30 -44.49 17.90
C ALA A 52 2.38 -45.95 18.40
N GLY A 53 2.85 -46.88 17.56
CA GLY A 53 3.08 -48.27 17.93
C GLY A 53 4.15 -48.44 19.02
N CYS A 54 5.27 -47.72 18.92
CA CYS A 54 6.31 -47.71 19.94
C CYS A 54 5.80 -47.16 21.28
N LEU A 55 5.04 -46.06 21.27
CA LEU A 55 4.44 -45.49 22.48
C LEU A 55 3.40 -46.44 23.11
N ALA A 56 2.54 -47.06 22.31
CA ALA A 56 1.58 -48.06 22.79
C ALA A 56 2.28 -49.29 23.40
N GLY A 57 3.37 -49.77 22.77
CA GLY A 57 4.18 -50.87 23.30
C GLY A 57 4.85 -50.54 24.64
N LEU A 58 5.35 -49.32 24.82
CA LEU A 58 5.92 -48.84 26.08
C LEU A 58 4.86 -48.66 27.18
N VAL A 59 3.63 -48.27 26.85
CA VAL A 59 2.53 -48.24 27.84
C VAL A 59 2.10 -49.65 28.23
N ALA A 60 1.98 -50.57 27.25
CA ALA A 60 1.58 -51.94 27.50
C ALA A 60 2.59 -52.75 28.35
N SER A 61 3.89 -52.44 28.26
CA SER A 61 4.91 -53.08 29.10
C SER A 61 4.87 -52.62 30.56
N GLN A 62 4.55 -51.35 30.82
CA GLN A 62 4.37 -50.82 32.18
C GLN A 62 3.12 -51.36 32.90
N VAL A 63 2.11 -51.80 32.14
CA VAL A 63 0.88 -52.41 32.69
C VAL A 63 1.10 -53.87 33.14
N ARG A 64 2.24 -54.50 32.84
CA ARG A 64 2.66 -55.82 33.36
C ARG A 64 3.65 -55.72 34.53
N GLY A 65 3.43 -54.76 35.44
CA GLY A 65 3.99 -54.79 36.79
C GLY A 65 3.20 -55.73 37.73
N PRO A 66 3.80 -56.25 38.81
CA PRO A 66 3.17 -57.23 39.69
C PRO A 66 2.01 -56.65 40.52
N LYS A 67 0.98 -57.48 40.70
CA LYS A 67 -0.31 -57.17 41.33
C LYS A 67 -0.17 -56.99 42.86
N ALA A 68 -0.44 -55.79 43.37
CA ALA A 68 -0.70 -55.52 44.79
C ALA A 68 -2.21 -55.26 45.02
N ALA A 69 -2.73 -55.72 46.16
CA ALA A 69 -4.18 -55.71 46.47
C ALA A 69 -4.62 -54.44 47.24
N PRO A 70 -5.90 -54.02 47.15
CA PRO A 70 -6.40 -52.77 47.75
C PRO A 70 -7.17 -52.96 49.07
N LEU A 71 -7.06 -51.98 49.99
CA LEU A 71 -7.90 -51.74 51.18
C LEU A 71 -7.85 -50.21 51.51
N PRO A 72 -8.79 -49.61 52.27
CA PRO A 72 -10.07 -49.18 51.70
C PRO A 72 -10.41 -47.68 51.95
N LEU A 73 -11.57 -47.29 51.42
CA LEU A 73 -12.26 -46.00 51.51
C LEU A 73 -12.48 -45.49 52.96
N VAL A 74 -12.39 -44.17 53.17
CA VAL A 74 -12.94 -43.44 54.32
C VAL A 74 -13.83 -42.30 53.81
N GLU A 75 -14.87 -41.97 54.58
CA GLU A 75 -16.08 -41.29 54.14
C GLU A 75 -16.09 -39.75 54.33
N GLN A 76 -17.10 -39.10 53.73
CA GLN A 76 -17.49 -37.67 53.71
C GLN A 76 -17.86 -37.09 55.12
N PRO A 77 -18.34 -35.81 55.30
CA PRO A 77 -18.76 -34.74 54.36
C PRO A 77 -18.12 -33.35 54.71
N ALA A 78 -18.59 -32.12 54.42
CA ALA A 78 -19.67 -31.50 53.61
C ALA A 78 -19.38 -29.98 53.40
N VAL A 79 -19.94 -29.33 52.35
CA VAL A 79 -20.38 -27.89 52.28
C VAL A 79 -19.26 -26.82 52.47
N GLU A 80 -19.14 -25.73 51.70
CA GLU A 80 -20.11 -24.67 51.43
C GLU A 80 -19.90 -23.95 50.08
N ALA A 81 -20.98 -23.41 49.52
CA ALA A 81 -20.98 -22.62 48.30
C ALA A 81 -21.33 -21.15 48.60
N GLN A 82 -20.75 -20.20 47.85
CA GLN A 82 -21.34 -18.88 47.68
C GLN A 82 -20.94 -18.26 46.33
N THR A 83 -21.88 -17.51 45.76
CA THR A 83 -22.02 -17.21 44.32
C THR A 83 -21.53 -15.78 43.99
N PRO A 84 -21.00 -15.50 42.79
CA PRO A 84 -20.68 -14.13 42.37
C PRO A 84 -21.93 -13.29 42.11
N ALA A 85 -21.80 -11.96 42.21
CA ALA A 85 -22.80 -10.98 41.78
C ALA A 85 -22.17 -9.95 40.81
N ILE A 86 -22.92 -9.60 39.76
CA ILE A 86 -22.58 -8.66 38.69
C ILE A 86 -23.75 -7.68 38.55
N ASP A 87 -23.48 -6.39 38.45
CA ASP A 87 -24.26 -5.40 37.67
C ASP A 87 -23.38 -4.14 37.49
N SER A 88 -23.19 -3.54 36.29
CA SER A 88 -24.12 -2.73 35.47
C SER A 88 -24.34 -1.32 36.07
N GLU A 89 -24.40 -0.18 35.37
CA GLU A 89 -24.48 0.13 33.92
C GLU A 89 -23.89 1.57 33.63
N PRO A 90 -24.11 2.33 32.52
CA PRO A 90 -23.11 3.27 31.98
C PRO A 90 -23.52 4.76 31.94
N ALA A 91 -22.59 5.65 31.56
CA ALA A 91 -22.92 6.99 31.09
C ALA A 91 -21.88 7.59 30.11
N ALA A 92 -22.32 7.84 28.87
CA ALA A 92 -21.81 8.85 27.94
C ALA A 92 -23.07 9.47 27.31
N PRO A 93 -23.12 10.78 26.98
CA PRO A 93 -22.32 11.30 25.86
C PRO A 93 -21.90 12.79 25.97
N SER A 94 -21.07 13.25 25.04
CA SER A 94 -21.39 14.48 24.28
C SER A 94 -20.56 14.56 22.99
N ALA A 95 -21.19 15.01 21.91
CA ALA A 95 -20.56 15.26 20.62
C ALA A 95 -20.55 16.76 20.32
N ALA A 96 -19.47 17.25 19.71
CA ALA A 96 -19.40 18.61 19.19
C ALA A 96 -18.92 18.57 17.74
N ALA A 97 -19.79 19.00 16.82
CA ALA A 97 -19.47 19.13 15.39
C ALA A 97 -18.77 20.49 15.11
N PRO A 98 -17.98 20.60 14.03
CA PRO A 98 -17.22 21.82 13.74
C PRO A 98 -18.11 22.93 13.15
N SER A 99 -17.94 24.15 13.66
CA SER A 99 -18.67 25.34 13.19
C SER A 99 -18.21 25.79 11.79
N THR A 100 -19.11 25.73 10.81
CA THR A 100 -18.93 26.35 9.49
C THR A 100 -19.13 27.87 9.59
N LEU A 101 -18.05 28.64 9.46
CA LEU A 101 -18.13 30.10 9.37
C LEU A 101 -18.37 30.54 7.93
N ASN A 102 -19.59 31.04 7.67
CA ASN A 102 -19.97 31.65 6.40
C ASN A 102 -19.12 32.90 6.14
N ARG A 103 -18.32 32.90 5.06
CA ARG A 103 -17.70 34.12 4.54
C ARG A 103 -18.63 34.72 3.49
N THR A 104 -19.23 35.86 3.84
CA THR A 104 -20.05 36.67 2.93
C THR A 104 -19.22 37.17 1.75
N SER A 105 -19.81 37.11 0.55
CA SER A 105 -19.21 37.64 -0.67
C SER A 105 -19.68 39.08 -0.87
N ASP A 106 -18.90 40.06 -0.39
CA ASP A 106 -19.13 41.46 -0.70
C ASP A 106 -18.64 41.79 -2.12
N LEU A 107 -19.49 41.48 -3.11
CA LEU A 107 -19.32 41.94 -4.49
C LEU A 107 -19.78 43.40 -4.60
N MET A 108 -18.86 44.33 -4.38
CA MET A 108 -19.06 45.72 -4.78
C MET A 108 -19.19 45.80 -6.30
N PRO A 109 -20.25 46.42 -6.86
CA PRO A 109 -20.33 46.63 -8.30
C PRO A 109 -19.25 47.62 -8.71
N VAL A 110 -18.39 47.21 -9.65
CA VAL A 110 -17.47 48.13 -10.32
C VAL A 110 -18.31 49.22 -10.97
N ALA A 111 -18.05 50.48 -10.60
CA ALA A 111 -18.71 51.62 -11.22
C ALA A 111 -18.50 51.55 -12.73
N ALA A 112 -19.59 51.57 -13.49
CA ALA A 112 -19.51 51.66 -14.94
C ALA A 112 -18.89 53.02 -15.29
N THR A 113 -17.61 53.03 -15.66
CA THR A 113 -16.99 54.17 -16.33
C THR A 113 -17.84 54.48 -17.54
N GLN A 114 -18.50 55.64 -17.56
CA GLN A 114 -19.18 56.12 -18.74
C GLN A 114 -18.13 56.31 -19.83
N GLU A 115 -18.15 55.44 -20.85
CA GLU A 115 -17.40 55.66 -22.08
C GLU A 115 -17.93 56.94 -22.74
N GLN A 116 -17.21 58.04 -22.50
CA GLN A 116 -17.34 59.22 -23.34
C GLN A 116 -16.99 58.78 -24.77
N PRO A 117 -17.80 59.15 -25.78
CA PRO A 117 -17.51 58.77 -27.16
C PRO A 117 -16.24 59.49 -27.61
N ALA A 118 -15.11 58.79 -27.54
CA ALA A 118 -13.88 59.22 -28.17
C ALA A 118 -14.17 59.50 -29.65
N THR A 119 -13.65 60.60 -30.18
CA THR A 119 -13.87 61.01 -31.57
C THR A 119 -13.14 60.06 -32.52
N VAL A 120 -13.74 58.90 -32.80
CA VAL A 120 -13.17 57.85 -33.66
C VAL A 120 -13.01 58.41 -35.07
N GLN A 121 -11.77 58.57 -35.52
CA GLN A 121 -11.53 58.93 -36.92
C GLN A 121 -11.91 57.76 -37.86
N PRO A 122 -12.34 58.06 -39.10
CA PRO A 122 -12.58 57.01 -40.10
C PRO A 122 -11.26 56.27 -40.38
N LEU A 123 -11.34 54.93 -40.44
CA LEU A 123 -10.16 54.07 -40.57
C LEU A 123 -9.33 54.38 -41.83
N ASP A 124 -9.98 54.80 -42.91
CA ASP A 124 -9.35 55.14 -44.19
C ASP A 124 -8.36 56.30 -44.08
N ASN A 125 -8.57 57.25 -43.16
CA ASN A 125 -7.60 58.35 -42.91
C ASN A 125 -6.34 57.86 -42.16
N CYS A 126 -6.41 56.71 -41.50
CA CYS A 126 -5.32 56.16 -40.69
C CYS A 126 -4.55 55.02 -41.39
N MET A 127 -5.17 54.36 -42.39
CA MET A 127 -4.55 53.27 -43.15
C MET A 127 -3.61 53.80 -44.25
N LYS A 128 -2.30 53.77 -43.99
CA LYS A 128 -1.27 54.21 -44.95
C LYS A 128 -1.01 53.19 -46.05
N ASN A 129 -1.86 53.16 -47.08
CA ASN A 129 -1.64 52.46 -48.37
C ASN A 129 -1.25 50.96 -48.29
N GLY A 130 -1.57 50.28 -47.20
CA GLY A 130 -1.25 48.87 -47.00
C GLY A 130 -2.13 48.24 -45.92
N ASN A 131 -2.47 46.96 -46.08
CA ASN A 131 -3.41 46.23 -45.21
C ASN A 131 -2.83 45.82 -43.85
N VAL A 132 -1.78 46.49 -43.36
CA VAL A 132 -1.12 46.17 -42.08
C VAL A 132 -1.62 47.14 -41.01
N ILE A 133 -2.45 46.64 -40.10
CA ILE A 133 -2.92 47.39 -38.94
C ILE A 133 -1.84 47.33 -37.86
N ASP A 134 -1.16 48.45 -37.62
CA ASP A 134 -0.13 48.58 -36.59
C ASP A 134 -0.60 49.49 -35.42
N GLU A 135 0.26 49.63 -34.40
CA GLU A 135 0.02 50.50 -33.23
C GLU A 135 -0.18 51.97 -33.64
N SER A 136 0.30 52.40 -34.81
CA SER A 136 0.10 53.76 -35.33
C SER A 136 -1.30 53.97 -35.93
N VAL A 137 -1.86 52.96 -36.61
CA VAL A 137 -3.26 52.98 -37.09
C VAL A 137 -4.23 53.03 -35.91
N LEU A 138 -3.97 52.22 -34.88
CA LEU A 138 -4.74 52.23 -33.62
C LEU A 138 -4.68 53.60 -32.93
N ASN A 139 -3.48 54.16 -32.76
CA ASN A 139 -3.30 55.46 -32.11
C ASN A 139 -3.87 56.64 -32.93
N CYS A 140 -3.86 56.55 -34.26
CA CYS A 140 -4.49 57.54 -35.14
C CYS A 140 -6.02 57.52 -35.01
N ARG A 141 -6.62 56.32 -34.94
CA ARG A 141 -8.08 56.15 -34.92
C ARG A 141 -8.72 56.44 -33.56
N PHE A 142 -8.02 56.08 -32.47
CA PHE A 142 -8.59 56.08 -31.11
C PHE A 142 -7.85 57.02 -30.13
N GLY A 143 -6.84 57.77 -30.59
CA GLY A 143 -5.90 58.48 -29.71
C GLY A 143 -4.90 57.53 -29.06
N GLN A 144 -4.05 58.03 -28.16
CA GLN A 144 -3.05 57.21 -27.47
C GLN A 144 -3.73 56.10 -26.65
N VAL A 145 -3.71 54.88 -27.19
CA VAL A 145 -4.22 53.69 -26.52
C VAL A 145 -3.33 53.41 -25.32
N PRO A 146 -3.86 53.34 -24.08
CA PRO A 146 -3.05 52.99 -22.93
C PRO A 146 -2.43 51.61 -23.15
N ARG A 147 -1.10 51.55 -23.30
CA ARG A 147 -0.38 50.28 -23.31
C ARG A 147 -0.75 49.56 -22.02
N PRO A 148 -1.25 48.30 -22.05
CA PRO A 148 -1.51 47.57 -20.82
C PRO A 148 -0.18 47.49 -20.05
N ALA A 149 -0.10 48.22 -18.94
CA ALA A 149 1.01 48.12 -18.02
C ALA A 149 1.12 46.64 -17.64
N GLN A 150 2.32 46.07 -17.74
CA GLN A 150 2.53 44.61 -17.64
C GLN A 150 1.81 44.08 -16.40
N THR A 151 0.65 43.46 -16.62
CA THR A 151 -0.22 43.00 -15.55
C THR A 151 0.55 41.96 -14.77
N GLU A 152 0.44 41.96 -13.43
CA GLU A 152 1.10 40.94 -12.61
C GLU A 152 0.84 39.55 -13.22
N PRO A 153 1.88 38.68 -13.30
CA PRO A 153 1.77 37.39 -13.97
C PRO A 153 0.56 36.65 -13.39
N ALA A 154 -0.36 36.25 -14.27
CA ALA A 154 -1.68 35.77 -13.90
C ALA A 154 -1.58 34.73 -12.78
N LYS A 155 -1.96 35.13 -11.55
CA LYS A 155 -2.00 34.24 -10.40
C LYS A 155 -3.00 33.14 -10.72
N GLY A 156 -2.49 31.96 -11.04
CA GLY A 156 -3.31 30.78 -11.29
C GLY A 156 -4.24 30.53 -10.11
N MET A 157 -5.36 29.86 -10.36
CA MET A 157 -6.43 29.60 -9.37
C MET A 157 -6.01 28.71 -8.17
N VAL A 158 -4.71 28.47 -8.00
CA VAL A 158 -4.10 27.55 -7.04
C VAL A 158 -2.91 28.27 -6.41
N SER A 159 -2.82 28.28 -5.09
CA SER A 159 -1.70 28.91 -4.40
C SER A 159 -0.36 28.26 -4.77
N ALA A 160 0.72 29.04 -4.72
CA ALA A 160 2.07 28.52 -4.94
C ALA A 160 2.39 27.36 -3.98
N ASP A 161 1.94 27.47 -2.72
CA ASP A 161 2.12 26.45 -1.69
C ASP A 161 1.40 25.14 -2.01
N TYR A 162 0.13 25.20 -2.44
CA TYR A 162 -0.58 23.99 -2.88
C TYR A 162 0.09 23.35 -4.10
N MET A 163 0.57 24.16 -5.05
CA MET A 163 1.31 23.65 -6.21
C MET A 163 2.64 23.00 -5.80
N ALA A 164 3.33 23.53 -4.78
CA ALA A 164 4.53 22.94 -4.22
C ALA A 164 4.23 21.61 -3.52
N ASP A 165 3.22 21.56 -2.65
CA ASP A 165 2.78 20.35 -1.95
C ASP A 165 2.30 19.25 -2.91
N PHE A 166 1.51 19.62 -3.93
CA PHE A 166 1.05 18.68 -4.95
C PHE A 166 2.23 18.07 -5.72
N LYS A 167 3.19 18.91 -6.17
CA LYS A 167 4.40 18.43 -6.86
C LYS A 167 5.27 17.57 -5.94
N ALA A 168 5.43 17.94 -4.67
CA ALA A 168 6.18 17.17 -3.69
C ALA A 168 5.54 15.78 -3.47
N ASN A 169 4.22 15.71 -3.35
CA ASN A 169 3.50 14.45 -3.17
C ASN A 169 3.52 13.56 -4.43
N ALA A 170 3.41 14.14 -5.63
CA ALA A 170 3.56 13.41 -6.89
C ALA A 170 5.00 12.89 -7.13
N ALA A 171 6.02 13.65 -6.71
CA ALA A 171 7.41 13.20 -6.75
C ALA A 171 7.69 12.08 -5.72
N ARG A 172 7.07 12.14 -4.53
CA ARG A 172 7.19 11.10 -3.50
C ARG A 172 6.60 9.76 -3.96
N SER A 173 5.43 9.75 -4.59
CA SER A 173 4.79 8.51 -5.06
C SER A 173 5.58 7.83 -6.19
N THR A 174 6.07 8.60 -7.15
CA THR A 174 6.92 8.09 -8.24
C THR A 174 8.27 7.58 -7.73
N ALA A 175 8.89 8.25 -6.76
CA ALA A 175 10.13 7.78 -6.12
C ALA A 175 9.96 6.51 -5.26
N ARG A 176 8.76 6.26 -4.70
CA ARG A 176 8.44 4.98 -4.03
C ARG A 176 8.27 3.83 -5.03
N SER A 177 7.73 4.11 -6.22
CA SER A 177 7.48 3.12 -7.28
C SER A 177 8.76 2.51 -7.87
N SER A 178 9.84 3.29 -7.97
CA SER A 178 11.11 2.85 -8.58
C SER A 178 12.06 2.11 -7.63
N ARG A 179 11.79 2.11 -6.31
CA ARG A 179 12.63 1.44 -5.32
C ARG A 179 12.39 -0.08 -5.33
N PRO A 180 13.44 -0.92 -5.23
CA PRO A 180 13.26 -2.35 -5.05
C PRO A 180 12.56 -2.62 -3.72
N TYR A 181 11.55 -3.51 -3.76
CA TYR A 181 10.78 -3.94 -2.60
C TYR A 181 10.67 -5.47 -2.58
N SER A 182 10.51 -6.04 -1.39
CA SER A 182 10.04 -7.42 -1.22
C SER A 182 8.55 -7.43 -0.88
N VAL A 183 7.85 -8.51 -1.21
CA VAL A 183 6.42 -8.67 -0.86
C VAL A 183 6.32 -9.64 0.31
N ALA A 184 5.97 -9.12 1.48
CA ALA A 184 5.59 -9.95 2.62
C ALA A 184 4.19 -10.53 2.39
N THR A 185 3.99 -11.77 2.85
CA THR A 185 2.68 -12.44 2.86
C THR A 185 2.46 -13.03 4.23
N VAL A 186 1.40 -12.61 4.91
CA VAL A 186 1.07 -13.04 6.27
C VAL A 186 -0.38 -13.50 6.32
N SER A 187 -0.67 -14.53 7.11
CA SER A 187 -2.06 -14.92 7.41
C SER A 187 -2.50 -14.23 8.70
N ILE A 188 -3.47 -13.34 8.60
CA ILE A 188 -3.95 -12.52 9.72
C ILE A 188 -5.32 -13.05 10.16
N ARG A 189 -5.59 -13.13 11.47
CA ARG A 189 -6.90 -13.57 11.97
C ARG A 189 -7.97 -12.54 11.63
N GLU A 190 -9.13 -13.02 11.19
CA GLU A 190 -10.33 -12.19 11.09
C GLU A 190 -10.88 -11.91 12.50
N TRP A 191 -11.53 -10.77 12.70
CA TRP A 191 -12.00 -10.33 14.02
C TRP A 191 -13.11 -11.25 14.58
N ASP A 192 -13.90 -11.86 13.72
CA ASP A 192 -14.93 -12.85 14.07
C ASP A 192 -14.37 -14.28 14.31
N GLY A 193 -13.05 -14.45 14.11
CA GLY A 193 -12.27 -15.59 14.60
C GLY A 193 -12.34 -16.88 13.81
N ARG A 194 -13.13 -16.98 12.72
CA ARG A 194 -13.26 -18.24 11.95
C ARG A 194 -12.29 -18.37 10.80
N ASN A 195 -12.04 -17.28 10.07
CA ASN A 195 -11.21 -17.27 8.87
C ASN A 195 -9.88 -16.53 9.11
N ARG A 196 -9.05 -16.46 8.06
CA ARG A 196 -7.80 -15.68 8.05
C ARG A 196 -7.63 -14.96 6.71
N TYR A 197 -7.46 -13.65 6.74
CA TYR A 197 -7.04 -12.91 5.56
C TYR A 197 -5.61 -13.30 5.18
N ARG A 198 -5.40 -13.65 3.91
CA ARG A 198 -4.05 -13.73 3.31
C ARG A 198 -3.61 -12.33 2.89
N ALA A 199 -3.13 -11.56 3.86
CA ALA A 199 -2.66 -10.20 3.64
C ALA A 199 -1.30 -10.20 2.92
N GLN A 200 -1.11 -9.23 2.03
CA GLN A 200 0.18 -8.93 1.41
C GLN A 200 0.49 -7.44 1.54
N TRP A 201 1.78 -7.10 1.60
CA TRP A 201 2.29 -5.73 1.58
C TRP A 201 3.74 -5.68 1.06
N ARG A 202 4.16 -4.51 0.61
CA ARG A 202 5.53 -4.19 0.21
C ARG A 202 6.38 -3.84 1.43
N VAL A 203 7.64 -4.26 1.41
CA VAL A 203 8.66 -3.92 2.40
C VAL A 203 9.85 -3.30 1.66
N TYR A 204 10.23 -2.09 2.07
CA TYR A 204 11.33 -1.32 1.51
C TYR A 204 12.49 -1.32 2.51
N GLY A 205 13.45 -2.24 2.32
CA GLY A 205 14.51 -2.49 3.28
C GLY A 205 13.93 -3.00 4.60
N ASN A 206 13.85 -2.14 5.61
CA ASN A 206 13.22 -2.46 6.90
C ASN A 206 11.88 -1.76 7.17
N SER A 207 11.41 -0.83 6.33
CA SER A 207 10.12 -0.16 6.54
C SER A 207 9.00 -0.88 5.76
N ILE A 208 7.83 -1.03 6.39
CA ILE A 208 6.62 -1.58 5.75
C ILE A 208 5.82 -0.43 5.12
N ASP A 209 5.45 -0.57 3.86
CA ASP A 209 4.59 0.42 3.20
C ASP A 209 3.12 0.21 3.59
N GLY A 210 2.63 1.06 4.51
CA GLY A 210 1.25 1.07 4.98
C GLY A 210 0.19 1.23 3.88
N ASP A 211 0.53 1.88 2.76
CA ASP A 211 -0.42 2.07 1.65
C ASP A 211 -0.66 0.74 0.91
N SER A 212 0.37 -0.12 0.83
CA SER A 212 0.32 -1.45 0.22
C SER A 212 -0.34 -2.55 1.07
N VAL A 213 -0.76 -2.26 2.31
CA VAL A 213 -1.35 -3.28 3.19
C VAL A 213 -2.68 -3.77 2.65
N CYS A 214 -2.76 -5.09 2.46
CA CYS A 214 -3.90 -5.81 1.87
C CYS A 214 -4.13 -5.45 0.38
N GLU A 215 -3.09 -5.08 -0.35
CA GLU A 215 -3.17 -4.71 -1.77
C GLU A 215 -3.65 -5.86 -2.68
N ASN A 216 -3.54 -7.11 -2.22
CA ASN A 216 -4.02 -8.30 -2.91
C ASN A 216 -5.56 -8.40 -3.03
N PHE A 217 -6.32 -7.58 -2.28
CA PHE A 217 -7.77 -7.43 -2.39
C PHE A 217 -8.10 -6.19 -3.24
N ALA A 218 -9.33 -6.06 -3.78
CA ALA A 218 -9.68 -4.89 -4.59
C ALA A 218 -9.72 -3.58 -3.77
N ALA A 219 -9.34 -2.45 -4.38
CA ALA A 219 -9.14 -1.17 -3.68
C ALA A 219 -10.37 -0.64 -2.91
N ARG A 220 -11.58 -1.02 -3.33
CA ARG A 220 -12.86 -0.64 -2.71
C ARG A 220 -13.64 -1.83 -2.14
N SER A 221 -13.04 -3.02 -2.00
CA SER A 221 -13.74 -4.17 -1.39
C SER A 221 -13.81 -4.04 0.13
N LEU A 222 -14.86 -4.62 0.71
CA LEU A 222 -15.01 -4.75 2.16
C LEU A 222 -13.85 -5.58 2.74
N GLU A 223 -13.46 -6.65 2.04
CA GLU A 223 -12.32 -7.51 2.40
C GLU A 223 -11.02 -6.71 2.59
N ARG A 224 -10.71 -5.74 1.71
CA ARG A 224 -9.52 -4.89 1.87
C ARG A 224 -9.63 -4.04 3.14
N ARG A 225 -10.80 -3.45 3.41
CA ARG A 225 -11.04 -2.62 4.60
C ARG A 225 -10.95 -3.41 5.90
N GLU A 226 -11.49 -4.63 5.92
CA GLU A 226 -11.47 -5.51 7.09
C GLU A 226 -10.08 -6.13 7.30
N CYS A 227 -9.41 -6.54 6.21
CA CYS A 227 -8.02 -6.97 6.24
C CYS A 227 -7.09 -5.87 6.77
N ARG A 228 -7.27 -4.60 6.37
CA ARG A 228 -6.50 -3.48 6.92
C ARG A 228 -6.77 -3.28 8.42
N LYS A 229 -8.03 -3.34 8.87
CA LYS A 229 -8.36 -3.29 10.32
C LYS A 229 -7.69 -4.43 11.10
N ALA A 230 -7.77 -5.65 10.60
CA ALA A 230 -7.12 -6.81 11.21
C ALA A 230 -5.59 -6.67 11.21
N ALA A 231 -5.00 -6.11 10.15
CA ALA A 231 -3.58 -5.82 10.06
C ALA A 231 -3.12 -4.79 11.09
N GLN A 232 -3.93 -3.76 11.40
CA GLN A 232 -3.61 -2.81 12.48
C GLN A 232 -3.45 -3.50 13.84
N VAL A 233 -4.29 -4.50 14.13
CA VAL A 233 -4.17 -5.30 15.36
C VAL A 233 -2.93 -6.20 15.28
N ASN A 234 -2.72 -6.89 14.16
CA ASN A 234 -1.57 -7.77 13.99
C ASN A 234 -0.22 -7.04 14.07
N PHE A 235 -0.08 -5.81 13.53
CA PHE A 235 1.15 -5.04 13.66
C PHE A 235 1.45 -4.67 15.13
N LYS A 236 0.43 -4.39 15.95
CA LYS A 236 0.58 -4.14 17.39
C LYS A 236 0.99 -5.43 18.14
N GLU A 237 0.43 -6.58 17.77
CA GLU A 237 0.82 -7.88 18.32
C GLU A 237 2.25 -8.26 17.94
N GLU A 238 2.62 -8.15 16.66
CA GLU A 238 3.97 -8.41 16.15
C GLU A 238 4.98 -7.48 16.83
N CYS A 239 4.74 -6.16 16.88
CA CYS A 239 5.60 -5.21 17.60
C CYS A 239 5.86 -5.69 19.04
N ARG A 240 4.79 -6.05 19.79
CA ARG A 240 4.91 -6.55 21.17
C ARG A 240 5.72 -7.86 21.27
N GLU A 241 5.55 -8.80 20.33
CA GLU A 241 6.31 -10.06 20.34
C GLU A 241 7.77 -9.88 19.90
N TRP A 242 8.04 -8.98 18.94
CA TRP A 242 9.40 -8.67 18.50
C TRP A 242 10.17 -7.88 19.56
N THR A 243 9.57 -6.92 20.27
CA THR A 243 10.19 -6.28 21.46
C THR A 243 10.59 -7.32 22.51
N LYS A 244 9.70 -8.27 22.84
CA LYS A 244 10.05 -9.37 23.77
C LYS A 244 11.18 -10.27 23.23
N ARG A 245 11.25 -10.48 21.92
CA ARG A 245 12.29 -11.33 21.29
C ARG A 245 13.63 -10.61 21.22
N ALA A 246 13.65 -9.33 20.82
CA ALA A 246 14.84 -8.49 20.81
C ALA A 246 15.45 -8.33 22.21
N ALA A 247 14.62 -8.10 23.24
CA ALA A 247 15.08 -8.02 24.62
C ALA A 247 15.72 -9.34 25.14
N ARG A 248 15.23 -10.49 24.68
CA ARG A 248 15.74 -11.83 25.06
C ARG A 248 16.98 -12.23 24.28
N ASN A 249 16.92 -12.17 22.95
CA ASN A 249 17.96 -12.69 22.07
C ASN A 249 19.08 -11.69 21.82
N ARG A 250 18.78 -10.39 21.81
CA ARG A 250 19.69 -9.26 21.51
C ARG A 250 20.29 -9.23 20.10
N ASP A 251 19.90 -10.16 19.22
CA ASP A 251 20.29 -10.21 17.81
C ASP A 251 19.84 -8.97 17.02
N GLU A 252 20.67 -8.50 16.08
CA GLU A 252 20.32 -7.40 15.18
C GLU A 252 19.09 -7.71 14.31
N GLU A 253 18.89 -8.95 13.86
CA GLU A 253 17.67 -9.33 13.13
C GLU A 253 16.39 -9.13 13.97
N SER A 254 16.47 -9.44 15.28
CA SER A 254 15.33 -9.25 16.19
C SER A 254 15.04 -7.77 16.43
N LYS A 255 16.06 -6.92 16.58
CA LYS A 255 15.92 -5.46 16.68
C LYS A 255 15.38 -4.83 15.39
N ASN A 256 15.87 -5.31 14.24
CA ASN A 256 15.43 -4.84 12.92
C ASN A 256 13.94 -5.16 12.70
N ALA A 257 13.53 -6.39 13.04
CA ALA A 257 12.13 -6.79 13.00
C ALA A 257 11.25 -6.03 14.01
N GLU A 258 11.72 -5.79 15.24
CA GLU A 258 11.06 -4.93 16.22
C GLU A 258 10.82 -3.52 15.65
N GLN A 259 11.88 -2.86 15.18
CA GLN A 259 11.79 -1.51 14.60
C GLN A 259 10.77 -1.47 13.46
N ARG A 260 10.82 -2.44 12.54
CA ARG A 260 9.90 -2.55 11.40
C ARG A 260 8.43 -2.63 11.82
N TYR A 261 8.12 -3.53 12.76
CA TYR A 261 6.74 -3.76 13.16
C TYR A 261 6.21 -2.65 14.07
N CYS A 262 7.05 -2.06 14.92
CA CYS A 262 6.65 -0.94 15.78
C CYS A 262 6.52 0.38 15.02
N GLU A 263 7.36 0.64 14.01
CA GLU A 263 7.23 1.79 13.09
C GLU A 263 5.87 1.76 12.40
N VAL A 264 5.51 0.65 11.74
CA VAL A 264 4.21 0.52 11.07
C VAL A 264 3.04 0.50 12.08
N ALA A 265 3.18 -0.13 13.25
CA ALA A 265 2.12 -0.15 14.26
C ALA A 265 1.76 1.25 14.82
N SER A 266 2.71 2.20 14.80
CA SER A 266 2.51 3.58 15.24
C SER A 266 1.98 4.51 14.14
N THR A 267 2.29 4.24 12.88
CA THR A 267 1.96 5.12 11.73
C THR A 267 0.77 4.63 10.90
N PHE A 268 0.41 3.35 10.97
CA PHE A 268 -0.61 2.74 10.11
C PHE A 268 -2.05 3.05 10.55
N SER A 269 -2.77 3.71 9.65
CA SER A 269 -4.22 3.92 9.73
C SER A 269 -4.95 3.07 8.66
N PRO A 270 -5.87 2.17 9.05
CA PRO A 270 -6.54 1.24 8.14
C PRO A 270 -7.64 1.88 7.28
#